data_AF-A0A1R3T7P7-F1
#
_entry.id   AF-A0A1R3T7P7-F1
#
_cell.length_a   1.000
_cell.length_b   1.000
_cell.length_c   1.000
_cell.angle_alpha   90.00
_cell.angle_beta   90.00
_cell.angle_gamma   90.00
#
_symmetry.space_group_name_H-M   'P 1'
#
loop_
_entity.id
_entity.type
_entity.pdbx_description
1 polymer ?
#
loop_
_entity_poly.entity_id
_entity_poly.type
_entity_poly.pdbx_seq_one_letter_code
_entity_poly.pdbx_strand_id
1 'polypeptide(L)'
;MKIKHYIVTYKNDPMLAQAIESIFRTDTDHDRQVFVIANHSADRYEGPHPVIFLRNETRPDFSTGHLSRNWNQALIAGFVDLKNPSSDLLVLSQNDCIFAPNYIEPLVANHEKYDLVTYGAGDSCISYSAAAVRRIGLWDERFCNIGYQEADYFLRAAKYHGPGVSINDGEYHGRLYNALDTVENVITPTPRGFDRRDASHMESYQYHRQSRNFFAVKWGVDCGPEFWGEDFLKAEIKLNGPIFYPYFENAIETLKEQEYLAFF
;
A
#
# COMPACT_ATOMS: atom_id res chain seq x y z
N MET A 1 0.22 18.89 10.03
CA MET A 1 1.15 17.82 9.62
C MET A 1 1.49 17.98 8.15
N LYS A 2 2.65 17.47 7.71
CA LYS A 2 3.01 17.29 6.30
C LYS A 2 2.50 15.93 5.84
N ILE A 3 1.49 15.92 4.98
CA ILE A 3 0.82 14.70 4.51
C ILE A 3 1.03 14.60 3.01
N LYS A 4 1.63 13.50 2.54
CA LYS A 4 1.75 13.22 1.10
C LYS A 4 0.85 12.05 0.73
N HIS A 5 -0.05 12.28 -0.21
CA HIS A 5 -0.98 11.29 -0.72
C HIS A 5 -0.53 10.81 -2.10
N TYR A 6 -0.21 9.54 -2.25
CA TYR A 6 0.19 8.90 -3.50
C TYR A 6 -0.95 8.03 -4.04
N ILE A 7 -1.39 8.31 -5.26
CA ILE A 7 -2.40 7.54 -5.98
C ILE A 7 -1.70 6.76 -7.09
N VAL A 8 -1.89 5.45 -7.20
CA VAL A 8 -1.42 4.69 -8.36
C VAL A 8 -2.52 4.59 -9.41
N THR A 9 -2.16 4.75 -10.67
CA THR A 9 -3.11 4.61 -11.78
C THR A 9 -2.52 3.77 -12.92
N TYR A 10 -3.42 3.16 -13.70
CA TYR A 10 -3.13 2.45 -14.95
C TYR A 10 -4.38 2.44 -15.83
N LYS A 11 -4.38 3.25 -16.89
CA LYS A 11 -5.44 3.38 -17.91
C LYS A 11 -6.85 3.52 -17.35
N ASN A 12 -7.03 4.29 -16.28
CA ASN A 12 -8.33 4.47 -15.64
C ASN A 12 -8.56 5.93 -15.19
N ASP A 13 -8.31 6.86 -16.12
CA ASP A 13 -8.44 8.29 -15.91
C ASP A 13 -9.80 8.72 -15.30
N PRO A 14 -10.96 8.12 -15.68
CA PRO A 14 -12.25 8.48 -15.08
C PRO A 14 -12.37 8.15 -13.59
N MET A 15 -11.82 7.02 -13.14
CA MET A 15 -11.79 6.69 -11.70
C MET A 15 -10.78 7.58 -10.98
N LEU A 16 -9.59 7.77 -11.56
CA LEU A 16 -8.58 8.67 -11.02
C LEU A 16 -9.12 10.08 -10.78
N ALA A 17 -9.88 10.63 -11.73
CA ALA A 17 -10.48 11.95 -11.59
C ALA A 17 -11.46 12.03 -10.41
N GLN A 18 -12.25 10.96 -10.19
CA GLN A 18 -13.18 10.88 -9.06
C GLN A 18 -12.46 10.74 -7.72
N ALA A 19 -11.41 9.92 -7.65
CA ALA A 19 -10.57 9.79 -6.46
C ALA A 19 -9.93 11.14 -6.09
N ILE A 20 -9.30 11.83 -7.04
CA ILE A 20 -8.71 13.16 -6.83
C ILE A 20 -9.77 14.17 -6.38
N GLU A 21 -10.92 14.22 -7.06
CA GLU A 21 -12.03 15.09 -6.66
C GLU A 21 -12.46 14.82 -5.21
N SER A 22 -12.60 13.56 -4.80
CA SER A 22 -12.98 13.21 -3.42
C SER A 22 -11.96 13.65 -2.37
N ILE A 23 -10.66 13.62 -2.72
CA ILE A 23 -9.58 14.13 -1.86
C ILE A 23 -9.72 15.63 -1.67
N PHE A 24 -9.87 16.38 -2.77
CA PHE A 24 -9.90 17.85 -2.75
C PHE A 24 -11.22 18.45 -2.27
N ARG A 25 -12.29 17.66 -2.15
CA ARG A 25 -13.52 18.07 -1.42
C ARG A 25 -13.31 18.26 0.09
N THR A 26 -12.23 17.69 0.63
CA THR A 26 -11.85 17.91 2.02
C THR A 26 -10.87 19.08 2.10
N ASP A 27 -11.30 20.18 2.69
CA ASP A 27 -10.44 21.26 3.14
C ASP A 27 -9.64 20.80 4.39
N THR A 28 -8.42 21.30 4.55
CA THR A 28 -7.57 20.95 5.70
C THR A 28 -6.52 22.04 5.94
N ASP A 29 -6.16 22.24 7.21
CA ASP A 29 -5.03 23.09 7.62
C ASP A 29 -3.68 22.36 7.57
N HIS A 30 -3.68 21.08 7.18
CA HIS A 30 -2.45 20.32 6.98
C HIS A 30 -1.77 20.67 5.65
N ASP A 31 -0.44 20.59 5.64
CA ASP A 31 0.37 20.71 4.42
C ASP A 31 0.20 19.42 3.60
N ARG A 32 -0.85 19.40 2.77
CA ARG A 32 -1.23 18.27 1.93
C ARG A 32 -0.68 18.41 0.52
N GLN A 33 0.03 17.38 0.07
CA GLN A 33 0.44 17.22 -1.33
C GLN A 33 -0.15 15.93 -1.92
N VAL A 34 -0.63 16.00 -3.16
CA VAL A 34 -1.19 14.83 -3.86
C VAL A 34 -0.32 14.52 -5.08
N PHE A 35 0.09 13.25 -5.17
CA PHE A 35 0.94 12.70 -6.21
C PHE A 35 0.19 11.58 -6.93
N VAL A 36 0.38 11.48 -8.24
CA VAL A 36 -0.13 10.37 -9.05
C VAL A 36 1.04 9.62 -9.65
N ILE A 37 1.19 8.35 -9.32
CA ILE A 37 2.14 7.43 -9.95
C ILE A 37 1.44 6.84 -11.19
N ALA A 38 1.81 7.36 -12.36
CA ALA A 38 1.29 6.96 -13.65
C ALA A 38 2.10 5.79 -14.21
N ASN A 39 1.44 4.64 -14.39
CA ASN A 39 2.08 3.39 -14.79
C ASN A 39 1.86 3.02 -16.25
N HIS A 40 1.21 3.89 -17.02
CA HIS A 40 1.02 3.74 -18.45
C HIS A 40 1.19 5.09 -19.16
N SER A 41 1.76 5.08 -20.37
CA SER A 41 2.06 6.30 -21.15
C SER A 41 0.83 7.20 -21.37
N ALA A 42 -0.33 6.56 -21.61
CA ALA A 42 -1.63 7.22 -21.81
C ALA A 42 -2.28 7.82 -20.54
N ASP A 43 -1.77 7.52 -19.34
CA ASP A 43 -2.32 8.05 -18.10
C ASP A 43 -2.22 9.58 -18.09
N ARG A 44 -3.32 10.23 -17.70
CA ARG A 44 -3.40 11.68 -17.63
C ARG A 44 -4.43 12.16 -16.63
N TYR A 45 -4.24 13.38 -16.16
CA TYR A 45 -5.22 14.11 -15.36
C TYR A 45 -5.31 15.53 -15.91
N GLU A 46 -6.51 15.91 -16.36
CA GLU A 46 -6.81 17.24 -16.94
C GLU A 46 -7.75 18.05 -16.04
N GLY A 47 -7.94 17.62 -14.79
CA GLY A 47 -8.83 18.29 -13.85
C GLY A 47 -8.20 19.54 -13.20
N PRO A 48 -9.00 20.29 -12.42
CA PRO A 48 -8.59 21.59 -11.89
C PRO A 48 -7.63 21.48 -10.69
N HIS A 49 -7.50 20.31 -10.08
CA HIS A 49 -6.79 20.18 -8.81
C HIS A 49 -5.28 20.08 -8.99
N PRO A 50 -4.49 20.72 -8.11
CA PRO A 50 -3.04 20.70 -8.21
C PRO A 50 -2.49 19.34 -7.75
N VAL A 51 -2.24 18.44 -8.71
CA VAL A 51 -1.60 17.15 -8.47
C VAL A 51 -0.23 17.08 -9.14
N ILE A 52 0.71 16.37 -8.50
CA ILE A 52 2.05 16.13 -9.07
C ILE A 52 2.03 14.78 -9.78
N PHE A 53 2.19 14.80 -11.10
CA PHE A 53 2.11 13.60 -11.93
C PHE A 53 3.51 12.98 -12.11
N LEU A 54 3.73 11.81 -11.49
CA LEU A 54 4.99 11.06 -11.53
C LEU A 54 4.87 9.94 -12.58
N ARG A 55 5.49 10.14 -13.75
CA ARG A 55 5.47 9.16 -14.83
C ARG A 55 6.50 8.07 -14.60
N ASN A 56 6.08 6.81 -14.67
CA ASN A 56 6.95 5.66 -14.61
C ASN A 56 7.54 5.37 -16.01
N GLU A 57 8.45 6.23 -16.46
CA GLU A 57 9.01 6.25 -17.83
C GLU A 57 9.64 4.92 -18.28
N THR A 58 10.07 4.08 -17.35
CA THR A 58 10.71 2.78 -17.65
C THR A 58 9.76 1.59 -17.59
N ARG A 59 8.51 1.77 -17.14
CA ARG A 59 7.53 0.69 -17.10
C ARG A 59 6.91 0.51 -18.49
N PRO A 60 6.97 -0.70 -19.08
CA PRO A 60 6.34 -0.92 -20.37
C PRO A 60 4.81 -0.96 -20.23
N ASP A 61 4.11 -0.38 -21.21
CA ASP A 61 2.65 -0.28 -21.28
C ASP A 61 1.90 -1.62 -21.33
N PHE A 62 2.58 -2.74 -21.53
CA PHE A 62 1.98 -4.07 -21.45
C PHE A 62 2.07 -4.68 -20.03
N SER A 63 2.79 -4.05 -19.11
CA SER A 63 2.98 -4.54 -17.73
C SER A 63 1.87 -4.02 -16.83
N THR A 64 0.77 -4.77 -16.74
CA THR A 64 -0.43 -4.42 -15.97
C THR A 64 -0.28 -4.53 -14.44
N GLY A 65 0.85 -5.05 -13.93
CA GLY A 65 1.10 -5.23 -12.48
C GLY A 65 2.44 -4.69 -11.98
N HIS A 66 2.59 -4.67 -10.64
CA HIS A 66 3.75 -4.27 -9.79
C HIS A 66 3.38 -3.25 -8.69
N LEU A 67 2.30 -3.49 -7.95
CA LEU A 67 1.88 -2.59 -6.86
C LEU A 67 2.94 -2.46 -5.77
N SER A 68 3.64 -3.54 -5.40
CA SER A 68 4.76 -3.48 -4.44
C SER A 68 5.82 -2.44 -4.80
N ARG A 69 6.17 -2.34 -6.10
CA ARG A 69 7.14 -1.33 -6.56
C ARG A 69 6.58 0.08 -6.45
N ASN A 70 5.32 0.25 -6.79
CA ASN A 70 4.68 1.56 -6.71
C ASN A 70 4.56 2.05 -5.27
N TRP A 71 4.23 1.15 -4.33
CA TRP A 71 4.22 1.46 -2.92
C TRP A 71 5.61 1.76 -2.39
N ASN A 72 6.64 1.01 -2.80
CA ASN A 72 8.02 1.34 -2.44
C ASN A 72 8.47 2.69 -3.00
N GLN A 73 8.11 3.03 -4.25
CA GLN A 73 8.35 4.35 -4.83
C GLN A 73 7.69 5.46 -3.98
N ALA A 74 6.45 5.27 -3.55
CA ALA A 74 5.75 6.21 -2.69
C ALA A 74 6.40 6.33 -1.30
N LEU A 75 6.77 5.23 -0.65
CA LEU A 75 7.43 5.24 0.66
C LEU A 75 8.80 5.92 0.60
N ILE A 76 9.61 5.59 -0.41
CA ILE A 76 10.95 6.14 -0.58
C ILE A 76 10.89 7.62 -0.95
N ALA A 77 10.09 8.02 -1.94
CA ALA A 77 9.98 9.43 -2.35
C ALA A 77 9.22 10.29 -1.35
N GLY A 78 8.29 9.69 -0.62
CA GLY A 78 7.46 10.34 0.38
C GLY A 78 8.26 10.71 1.61
N PHE A 79 8.89 9.71 2.25
CA PHE A 79 9.67 9.93 3.46
C PHE A 79 11.10 10.41 3.18
N VAL A 80 11.72 10.00 2.06
CA VAL A 80 13.11 10.31 1.67
C VAL A 80 14.18 9.70 2.59
N ASP A 81 14.08 9.95 3.90
CA ASP A 81 14.95 9.40 4.95
C ASP A 81 14.07 8.95 6.13
N LEU A 82 14.18 7.70 6.56
CA LEU A 82 13.40 7.18 7.69
C LEU A 82 13.85 7.72 9.05
N LYS A 83 15.07 8.29 9.14
CA LYS A 83 15.59 8.93 10.36
C LYS A 83 15.14 10.38 10.47
N ASN A 84 15.05 11.08 9.34
CA ASN A 84 14.60 12.47 9.24
C ASN A 84 13.54 12.62 8.13
N PRO A 85 12.32 12.11 8.35
CA PRO A 85 11.33 12.01 7.28
C PRO A 85 10.87 13.36 6.75
N SER A 86 10.75 13.45 5.43
CA SER A 86 10.26 14.64 4.71
C SER A 86 8.76 14.91 4.93
N SER A 87 8.01 13.93 5.40
CA SER A 87 6.57 13.99 5.66
C SER A 87 6.26 13.28 6.98
N ASP A 88 5.24 13.75 7.69
CA ASP A 88 4.78 13.11 8.91
C ASP A 88 4.00 11.83 8.59
N LEU A 89 3.10 11.92 7.60
CA LEU A 89 2.29 10.81 7.13
C LEU A 89 2.33 10.65 5.62
N LEU A 90 2.27 9.40 5.18
CA LEU A 90 1.97 9.03 3.80
C LEU A 90 0.60 8.37 3.73
N VAL A 91 -0.15 8.67 2.67
CA VAL A 91 -1.39 7.95 2.30
C VAL A 91 -1.16 7.37 0.91
N LEU A 92 -1.28 6.06 0.76
CA LEU A 92 -1.12 5.34 -0.49
C LEU A 92 -2.48 4.80 -0.89
N SER A 93 -2.94 5.06 -2.11
CA SER A 93 -4.25 4.59 -2.56
C SER A 93 -4.27 4.20 -4.04
N GLN A 94 -5.17 3.28 -4.38
CA GLN A 94 -5.49 2.98 -5.76
C GLN A 94 -6.40 4.07 -6.35
N ASN A 95 -6.39 4.23 -7.67
CA ASN A 95 -7.16 5.26 -8.37
C ASN A 95 -8.68 5.12 -8.28
N ASP A 96 -9.21 4.02 -7.74
CA ASP A 96 -10.63 3.79 -7.50
C ASP A 96 -11.03 3.84 -6.02
N CYS A 97 -10.11 4.29 -5.15
CA CYS A 97 -10.41 4.63 -3.77
C CYS A 97 -11.08 6.01 -3.68
N ILE A 98 -12.31 6.05 -3.19
CA ILE A 98 -13.05 7.29 -2.94
C ILE A 98 -12.98 7.63 -1.45
N PHE A 99 -12.68 8.89 -1.15
CA PHE A 99 -12.51 9.36 0.23
C PHE A 99 -13.80 9.97 0.76
N ALA A 100 -14.09 9.68 2.03
CA ALA A 100 -15.23 10.25 2.73
C ALA A 100 -15.04 11.78 2.94
N PRO A 101 -16.13 12.55 3.10
CA PRO A 101 -16.01 13.95 3.49
C PRO A 101 -15.22 14.10 4.79
N ASN A 102 -14.26 15.02 4.84
CA ASN A 102 -13.39 15.25 5.98
C ASN A 102 -12.49 14.07 6.38
N TYR A 103 -12.16 13.15 5.45
CA TYR A 103 -11.40 11.92 5.74
C TYR A 103 -10.06 12.12 6.45
N ILE A 104 -9.45 13.31 6.32
CA ILE A 104 -8.13 13.60 6.85
C ILE A 104 -8.13 13.60 8.37
N GLU A 105 -9.15 14.15 9.02
CA GLU A 105 -9.18 14.24 10.48
C GLU A 105 -9.33 12.85 11.14
N PRO A 106 -10.25 11.97 10.72
CA PRO A 106 -10.30 10.59 11.20
C PRO A 106 -9.02 9.81 10.86
N LEU A 107 -8.41 10.04 9.69
CA LEU A 107 -7.14 9.41 9.33
C LEU A 107 -6.04 9.82 10.31
N VAL A 108 -5.87 11.10 10.58
CA VAL A 108 -4.88 11.62 11.54
C VAL A 108 -5.16 11.12 12.95
N ALA A 109 -6.42 11.09 13.39
CA ALA A 109 -6.80 10.57 14.70
C ALA A 109 -6.42 9.09 14.87
N ASN A 110 -6.55 8.27 13.81
CA ASN A 110 -6.09 6.88 13.87
C ASN A 110 -4.56 6.78 14.08
N HIS A 111 -3.80 7.75 13.57
CA HIS A 111 -2.34 7.84 13.73
C HIS A 111 -1.88 8.35 15.10
N GLU A 112 -2.81 8.70 15.99
CA GLU A 112 -2.47 8.90 17.42
C GLU A 112 -2.15 7.57 18.12
N LYS A 113 -2.66 6.44 17.58
CA LYS A 113 -2.47 5.10 18.14
C LYS A 113 -1.64 4.18 17.26
N TYR A 114 -1.81 4.25 15.94
CA TYR A 114 -1.21 3.31 15.00
C TYR A 114 -0.27 4.03 14.05
N ASP A 115 0.90 3.47 13.77
CA ASP A 115 1.79 3.97 12.73
C ASP A 115 1.41 3.44 11.34
N LEU A 116 0.61 2.37 11.25
CA LEU A 116 0.06 1.85 10.01
C LEU A 116 -1.43 1.56 10.14
N VAL A 117 -2.21 2.04 9.17
CA VAL A 117 -3.65 1.73 9.07
C VAL A 117 -3.99 1.39 7.63
N THR A 118 -4.59 0.22 7.40
CA THR A 118 -5.19 -0.11 6.08
C THR A 118 -6.66 0.28 6.08
N TYR A 119 -7.19 0.64 4.91
CA TYR A 119 -8.59 0.97 4.70
C TYR A 119 -9.12 0.21 3.48
N GLY A 120 -10.18 -0.56 3.70
CA GLY A 120 -10.86 -1.32 2.65
C GLY A 120 -10.14 -2.59 2.24
N ALA A 121 -10.46 -3.08 1.05
CA ALA A 121 -10.00 -4.37 0.56
C ALA A 121 -8.56 -4.31 0.05
N GLY A 122 -7.73 -5.24 0.51
CA GLY A 122 -6.33 -5.36 0.14
C GLY A 122 -5.54 -4.07 0.38
N ASP A 123 -4.76 -3.66 -0.61
CA ASP A 123 -3.97 -2.43 -0.62
C ASP A 123 -4.70 -1.26 -1.32
N SER A 124 -6.05 -1.22 -1.22
CA SER A 124 -6.86 -0.13 -1.78
C SER A 124 -6.47 1.24 -1.22
N CYS A 125 -6.30 1.33 0.10
CA CYS A 125 -5.80 2.52 0.76
C CYS A 125 -5.05 2.17 2.04
N ILE A 126 -3.88 2.75 2.26
CA ILE A 126 -3.03 2.50 3.43
C ILE A 126 -2.36 3.80 3.84
N SER A 127 -2.34 4.10 5.13
CA SER A 127 -1.62 5.25 5.68
C SER A 127 -0.48 4.81 6.60
N TYR A 128 0.62 5.57 6.58
CA TYR A 128 1.89 5.26 7.22
C TYR A 128 2.46 6.45 7.96
N SER A 129 3.03 6.21 9.14
CA SER A 129 4.12 7.00 9.70
C SER A 129 5.47 6.39 9.27
N ALA A 130 6.57 7.15 9.40
CA ALA A 130 7.91 6.61 9.14
C ALA A 130 8.29 5.46 10.10
N ALA A 131 7.71 5.43 11.30
CA ALA A 131 7.98 4.37 12.28
C ALA A 131 7.47 3.00 11.82
N ALA A 132 6.30 2.97 11.16
CA ALA A 132 5.81 1.74 10.52
C ALA A 132 6.82 1.22 9.51
N VAL A 133 7.37 2.07 8.64
CA VAL A 133 8.34 1.62 7.62
C VAL A 133 9.65 1.15 8.24
N ARG A 134 10.16 1.81 9.30
CA ARG A 134 11.36 1.34 10.02
C ARG A 134 11.18 -0.04 10.63
N ARG A 135 9.97 -0.37 11.11
CA ARG A 135 9.68 -1.66 11.75
C ARG A 135 9.30 -2.76 10.78
N ILE A 136 8.58 -2.43 9.70
CA ILE A 136 8.01 -3.41 8.76
C ILE A 136 8.94 -3.61 7.56
N GLY A 137 9.62 -2.55 7.14
CA GLY A 137 10.38 -2.49 5.91
C GLY A 137 9.52 -2.19 4.68
N LEU A 138 10.12 -2.37 3.52
CA LEU A 138 9.47 -2.14 2.23
C LEU A 138 8.57 -3.32 1.82
N TRP A 139 7.77 -3.11 0.77
CA TRP A 139 7.04 -4.17 0.08
C TRP A 139 8.01 -5.10 -0.64
N ASP A 140 7.75 -6.40 -0.57
CA ASP A 140 8.59 -7.39 -1.23
C ASP A 140 8.31 -7.38 -2.73
N GLU A 141 9.22 -6.79 -3.51
CA GLU A 141 9.04 -6.59 -4.95
C GLU A 141 9.08 -7.87 -5.78
N ARG A 142 9.38 -9.00 -5.15
CA ARG A 142 9.23 -10.33 -5.78
C ARG A 142 7.76 -10.67 -6.02
N PHE A 143 6.84 -10.03 -5.30
CA PHE A 143 5.42 -9.98 -5.68
C PHE A 143 5.25 -9.04 -6.87
N CYS A 144 5.26 -9.62 -8.07
CA CYS A 144 5.42 -8.90 -9.34
C CYS A 144 4.13 -8.62 -10.11
N ASN A 145 2.97 -8.76 -9.48
CA ASN A 145 1.66 -8.47 -10.08
C ASN A 145 0.82 -7.59 -9.12
N ILE A 146 -0.51 -7.70 -9.17
CA ILE A 146 -1.44 -6.95 -8.32
C ILE A 146 -2.07 -7.79 -7.20
N GLY A 147 -1.68 -9.07 -7.10
CA GLY A 147 -2.24 -10.01 -6.13
C GLY A 147 -1.21 -10.46 -5.09
N TYR A 148 -1.69 -10.49 -3.85
CA TYR A 148 -1.06 -11.10 -2.67
C TYR A 148 0.18 -10.40 -2.13
N GLN A 149 0.64 -9.30 -2.73
CA GLN A 149 1.67 -8.45 -2.13
C GLN A 149 1.24 -7.91 -0.76
N GLU A 150 -0.04 -7.61 -0.63
CA GLU A 150 -0.66 -7.07 0.58
C GLU A 150 -0.83 -8.14 1.65
N ALA A 151 -1.07 -9.40 1.24
CA ALA A 151 -1.02 -10.54 2.15
C ALA A 151 0.33 -10.63 2.86
N ASP A 152 1.42 -10.48 2.10
CA ASP A 152 2.78 -10.52 2.65
C ASP A 152 3.07 -9.32 3.53
N TYR A 153 2.78 -8.12 3.03
CA TYR A 153 3.09 -6.89 3.73
C TYR A 153 2.34 -6.80 5.05
N PHE A 154 1.04 -7.09 5.06
CA PHE A 154 0.21 -7.01 6.25
C PHE A 154 0.60 -8.09 7.28
N LEU A 155 0.99 -9.29 6.84
CA LEU A 155 1.50 -10.33 7.74
C LEU A 155 2.78 -9.88 8.44
N ARG A 156 3.71 -9.25 7.71
CA ARG A 156 4.91 -8.64 8.31
C ARG A 156 4.56 -7.48 9.23
N ALA A 157 3.59 -6.65 8.86
CA ALA A 157 3.12 -5.55 9.69
C ALA A 157 2.65 -6.05 11.06
N ALA A 158 1.73 -7.00 11.07
CA ALA A 158 1.21 -7.60 12.29
C ALA A 158 2.30 -8.29 13.12
N LYS A 159 3.26 -8.97 12.48
CA LYS A 159 4.30 -9.74 13.18
C LYS A 159 5.43 -8.86 13.77
N TYR A 160 5.90 -7.85 13.04
CA TYR A 160 7.13 -7.11 13.39
C TYR A 160 6.91 -5.70 13.95
N HIS A 161 5.71 -5.14 13.72
CA HIS A 161 5.30 -3.87 14.31
C HIS A 161 4.15 -4.02 15.31
N GLY A 162 3.26 -5.00 15.10
CA GLY A 162 2.32 -5.48 16.12
C GLY A 162 1.38 -4.37 16.62
N PRO A 163 1.40 -3.99 17.91
CA PRO A 163 0.43 -3.05 18.49
C PRO A 163 0.26 -1.70 17.76
N GLY A 164 1.29 -1.25 17.04
CA GLY A 164 1.23 -0.03 16.22
C GLY A 164 0.56 -0.18 14.85
N VAL A 165 -0.07 -1.33 14.57
CA VAL A 165 -0.70 -1.63 13.27
C VAL A 165 -2.20 -1.86 13.44
N SER A 166 -2.98 -1.33 12.50
CA SER A 166 -4.37 -1.73 12.23
C SER A 166 -4.54 -2.23 10.79
N ILE A 167 -5.09 -3.43 10.63
CA ILE A 167 -5.41 -4.06 9.35
C ILE A 167 -6.92 -4.27 9.27
N ASN A 168 -7.53 -3.68 8.25
CA ASN A 168 -8.98 -3.61 8.04
C ASN A 168 -9.41 -4.25 6.70
N ASP A 169 -8.78 -5.35 6.34
CA ASP A 169 -9.00 -6.06 5.08
C ASP A 169 -9.90 -7.30 5.28
N GLY A 170 -11.06 -7.06 5.88
CA GLY A 170 -11.97 -8.12 6.35
C GLY A 170 -12.93 -8.64 5.28
N GLU A 171 -13.61 -7.76 4.55
CA GLU A 171 -14.80 -8.11 3.75
C GLU A 171 -14.53 -9.20 2.69
N TYR A 172 -13.36 -9.14 2.02
CA TYR A 172 -13.04 -10.04 0.92
C TYR A 172 -11.93 -11.05 1.24
N HIS A 173 -11.05 -10.73 2.19
CA HIS A 173 -9.87 -11.53 2.50
C HIS A 173 -9.85 -12.00 3.97
N GLY A 174 -10.73 -11.48 4.84
CA GLY A 174 -10.75 -11.88 6.25
C GLY A 174 -9.45 -11.59 7.01
N ARG A 175 -8.59 -10.70 6.50
CA ARG A 175 -7.32 -10.31 7.10
C ARG A 175 -7.59 -9.12 8.03
N LEU A 176 -7.68 -9.39 9.32
CA LEU A 176 -7.99 -8.40 10.35
C LEU A 176 -6.98 -8.47 11.49
N TYR A 177 -6.54 -7.30 11.97
CA TYR A 177 -5.64 -7.19 13.12
C TYR A 177 -5.77 -5.80 13.73
N ASN A 178 -6.13 -5.69 15.02
CA ASN A 178 -6.50 -4.42 15.67
C ASN A 178 -7.45 -3.56 14.82
N ALA A 179 -8.49 -4.22 14.27
CA ALA A 179 -9.39 -3.60 13.32
C ALA A 179 -10.16 -2.41 13.91
N LEU A 180 -10.55 -1.48 13.04
CA LEU A 180 -11.28 -0.26 13.34
C LEU A 180 -12.73 -0.41 12.87
N ASP A 181 -13.65 0.07 13.70
CA ASP A 181 -15.06 0.24 13.34
C ASP A 181 -15.33 1.60 12.66
N THR A 182 -14.28 2.28 12.18
CA THR A 182 -14.34 3.66 11.67
C THR A 182 -13.70 3.84 10.29
N VAL A 183 -13.51 2.73 9.56
CA VAL A 183 -12.88 2.71 8.23
C VAL A 183 -13.66 3.59 7.24
N GLU A 184 -14.98 3.56 7.33
CA GLU A 184 -15.92 4.32 6.51
C GLU A 184 -15.87 5.83 6.74
N ASN A 185 -15.28 6.29 7.85
CA ASN A 185 -15.01 7.71 8.08
C ASN A 185 -13.82 8.21 7.24
N VAL A 186 -13.04 7.30 6.66
CA VAL A 186 -11.89 7.65 5.81
C VAL A 186 -12.18 7.37 4.34
N ILE A 187 -12.71 6.19 4.02
CA ILE A 187 -13.01 5.79 2.64
C ILE A 187 -14.49 5.48 2.45
N THR A 188 -14.99 5.69 1.24
CA THR A 188 -16.29 5.21 0.81
C THR A 188 -16.10 3.90 0.04
N PRO A 189 -16.77 2.80 0.42
CA PRO A 189 -16.70 1.55 -0.32
C PRO A 189 -17.11 1.74 -1.78
N THR A 190 -16.28 1.25 -2.69
CA THR A 190 -16.53 1.22 -4.13
C THR A 190 -16.33 -0.19 -4.68
N PRO A 191 -17.03 -0.56 -5.77
CA PRO A 191 -16.75 -1.82 -6.46
C PRO A 191 -15.30 -1.81 -6.93
N ARG A 192 -14.53 -2.89 -6.68
CA ARG A 192 -13.11 -2.97 -7.04
C ARG A 192 -12.93 -3.21 -8.54
N GLY A 193 -11.72 -3.05 -9.06
CA GLY A 193 -11.40 -3.40 -10.45
C GLY A 193 -11.80 -4.84 -10.84
N PHE A 194 -11.73 -5.80 -9.90
CA PHE A 194 -12.25 -7.15 -10.10
C PHE A 194 -13.77 -7.18 -10.31
N ASP A 195 -14.51 -6.48 -9.44
CA ASP A 195 -15.98 -6.46 -9.45
C ASP A 195 -16.51 -5.75 -10.71
N ARG A 196 -15.80 -4.70 -11.16
CA ARG A 196 -16.06 -3.98 -12.42
C ARG A 196 -15.61 -4.73 -13.67
N ARG A 197 -14.79 -5.79 -13.51
CA ARG A 197 -14.13 -6.53 -14.60
C ARG A 197 -13.28 -5.63 -15.50
N ASP A 198 -12.51 -4.73 -14.89
CA ASP A 198 -11.58 -3.89 -15.62
C ASP A 198 -10.59 -4.76 -16.41
N ALA A 199 -10.38 -4.44 -17.69
CA ALA A 199 -9.58 -5.26 -18.59
C ALA A 199 -8.16 -5.49 -18.06
N SER A 200 -7.49 -4.44 -17.57
CA SER A 200 -6.15 -4.51 -16.98
C SER A 200 -6.10 -5.38 -15.72
N HIS A 201 -7.16 -5.35 -14.91
CA HIS A 201 -7.27 -6.20 -13.72
C HIS A 201 -7.35 -7.67 -14.14
N MET A 202 -8.23 -8.00 -15.09
CA MET A 202 -8.39 -9.37 -15.58
C MET A 202 -7.13 -9.89 -16.28
N GLU A 203 -6.44 -9.03 -17.03
CA GLU A 203 -5.15 -9.35 -17.65
C GLU A 203 -4.07 -9.61 -16.60
N SER A 204 -4.04 -8.87 -15.49
CA SER A 204 -3.07 -9.12 -14.42
C SER A 204 -3.43 -10.36 -13.58
N TYR A 205 -4.73 -10.66 -13.43
CA TYR A 205 -5.23 -11.76 -12.60
C TYR A 205 -4.65 -13.13 -13.00
N GLN A 206 -4.38 -13.36 -14.29
CA GLN A 206 -3.78 -14.60 -14.77
C GLN A 206 -2.40 -14.90 -14.15
N TYR A 207 -1.71 -13.87 -13.64
CA TYR A 207 -0.39 -13.99 -13.02
C TYR A 207 -0.43 -14.12 -11.49
N HIS A 208 -1.62 -14.15 -10.87
CA HIS A 208 -1.75 -14.29 -9.42
C HIS A 208 -1.16 -15.61 -8.91
N ARG A 209 -1.16 -16.67 -9.73
CA ARG A 209 -0.56 -17.97 -9.40
C ARG A 209 0.92 -17.83 -9.00
N GLN A 210 1.66 -16.94 -9.64
CA GLN A 210 3.07 -16.70 -9.37
C GLN A 210 3.24 -16.13 -7.95
N SER A 211 2.49 -15.07 -7.62
CA SER A 211 2.51 -14.47 -6.28
C SER A 211 2.02 -15.43 -5.19
N ARG A 212 0.99 -16.23 -5.47
CA ARG A 212 0.47 -17.23 -4.52
C ARG A 212 1.52 -18.30 -4.22
N ASN A 213 2.15 -18.85 -5.25
CA ASN A 213 3.22 -19.84 -5.06
C ASN A 213 4.40 -19.23 -4.30
N PHE A 214 4.76 -17.98 -4.62
CA PHE A 214 5.82 -17.28 -3.92
C PHE A 214 5.48 -17.06 -2.44
N PHE A 215 4.25 -16.65 -2.11
CA PHE A 215 3.77 -16.56 -0.74
C PHE A 215 3.90 -17.90 0.00
N ALA A 216 3.46 -19.00 -0.60
CA ALA A 216 3.54 -20.33 -0.01
C ALA A 216 5.00 -20.80 0.22
N VAL A 217 5.93 -20.44 -0.67
CA VAL A 217 7.37 -20.72 -0.47
C VAL A 217 7.92 -19.86 0.66
N LYS A 218 7.54 -18.58 0.72
CA LYS A 218 8.04 -17.63 1.73
C LYS A 218 7.52 -17.93 3.14
N TRP A 219 6.24 -18.25 3.29
CA TRP A 219 5.58 -18.40 4.60
C TRP A 219 5.22 -19.84 4.96
N GLY A 220 5.30 -20.77 4.02
CA GLY A 220 4.75 -22.12 4.14
C GLY A 220 3.33 -22.25 3.59
N VAL A 221 2.92 -23.49 3.33
CA VAL A 221 1.62 -23.81 2.70
C VAL A 221 0.41 -23.68 3.64
N ASP A 222 0.65 -23.63 4.94
CA ASP A 222 -0.42 -23.60 5.96
C ASP A 222 -1.03 -22.20 6.16
N CYS A 223 -0.40 -21.15 5.60
CA CYS A 223 -0.91 -19.79 5.59
C CYS A 223 -1.35 -19.43 4.16
N GLY A 224 -2.65 -19.29 3.94
CA GLY A 224 -3.19 -18.83 2.65
C GLY A 224 -3.04 -17.32 2.50
N PRO A 225 -2.66 -16.79 1.32
CA PRO A 225 -2.52 -15.35 1.16
C PRO A 225 -3.88 -14.62 1.19
N GLU A 226 -4.97 -15.30 0.81
CA GLU A 226 -6.32 -14.76 0.98
C GLU A 226 -6.71 -14.73 2.45
N PHE A 227 -6.66 -15.87 3.13
CA PHE A 227 -7.08 -16.02 4.53
C PHE A 227 -5.95 -16.65 5.34
N TRP A 228 -5.38 -15.91 6.29
CA TRP A 228 -4.22 -16.40 7.03
C TRP A 228 -4.52 -17.45 8.11
N GLY A 229 -5.80 -17.59 8.50
CA GLY A 229 -6.21 -18.46 9.62
C GLY A 229 -5.90 -17.88 11.01
N GLU A 230 -6.36 -18.55 12.07
CA GLU A 230 -6.28 -18.05 13.45
C GLU A 230 -4.84 -17.94 13.98
N ASP A 231 -3.94 -18.80 13.50
CA ASP A 231 -2.57 -18.95 13.99
C ASP A 231 -1.52 -18.21 13.14
N PHE A 232 -1.95 -17.28 12.30
CA PHE A 232 -1.09 -16.64 11.30
C PHE A 232 0.19 -15.99 11.85
N LEU A 233 0.16 -15.49 13.09
CA LEU A 233 1.33 -14.89 13.73
C LEU A 233 2.46 -15.90 14.00
N LYS A 234 2.16 -17.21 13.99
CA LYS A 234 3.14 -18.29 14.10
C LYS A 234 3.86 -18.57 12.77
N ALA A 235 3.41 -18.01 11.65
CA ALA A 235 4.08 -18.19 10.36
C ALA A 235 5.53 -17.68 10.42
N GLU A 236 6.45 -18.44 9.82
CA GLU A 236 7.88 -18.14 9.77
C GLU A 236 8.32 -17.88 8.34
N ILE A 237 9.26 -16.96 8.15
CA ILE A 237 9.86 -16.70 6.85
C ILE A 237 10.84 -17.83 6.55
N LYS A 238 10.61 -18.54 5.45
CA LYS A 238 11.40 -19.69 4.98
C LYS A 238 12.33 -19.35 3.81
N LEU A 239 12.23 -18.13 3.30
CA LEU A 239 12.99 -17.67 2.14
C LEU A 239 13.56 -16.29 2.40
N ASN A 240 14.89 -16.20 2.37
CA ASN A 240 15.61 -14.96 2.64
C ASN A 240 15.22 -13.86 1.64
N GLY A 241 15.14 -12.63 2.13
CA GLY A 241 14.84 -11.42 1.34
C GLY A 241 16.10 -10.73 0.82
N PRO A 242 16.14 -10.26 -0.44
CA PRO A 242 17.21 -9.35 -0.87
C PRO A 242 16.98 -7.93 -0.33
N ILE A 243 18.05 -7.14 -0.24
CA ILE A 243 17.98 -5.68 -0.08
C ILE A 243 17.89 -5.06 -1.48
N PHE A 244 16.86 -4.26 -1.74
CA PHE A 244 16.64 -3.58 -3.03
C PHE A 244 17.14 -2.13 -3.03
N TYR A 245 17.05 -1.44 -1.89
CA TYR A 245 17.30 -0.02 -1.72
C TYR A 245 18.19 0.23 -0.50
N PRO A 246 19.48 -0.16 -0.52
CA PRO A 246 20.35 -0.13 0.67
C PRO A 246 20.48 1.25 1.34
N TYR A 247 20.37 2.33 0.57
CA TYR A 247 20.42 3.71 1.10
C TYR A 247 19.21 4.08 1.95
N PHE A 248 18.04 3.48 1.68
CA PHE A 248 16.82 3.68 2.44
C PHE A 248 16.64 2.57 3.49
N GLU A 249 16.89 1.33 3.10
CA GLU A 249 16.67 0.14 3.92
C GLU A 249 17.67 -0.01 5.08
N ASN A 250 18.83 0.68 5.07
CA ASN A 250 19.75 0.66 6.22
C ASN A 250 19.14 1.19 7.53
N ALA A 251 18.02 1.91 7.45
CA ALA A 251 17.29 2.42 8.60
C ALA A 251 16.16 1.48 9.07
N ILE A 252 15.94 0.34 8.40
CA ILE A 252 14.96 -0.67 8.81
C ILE A 252 15.56 -1.50 9.96
N GLU A 253 14.82 -1.56 11.06
CA GLU A 253 15.28 -2.09 12.34
C GLU A 253 15.23 -3.63 12.39
N THR A 254 14.39 -4.25 11.56
CA THR A 254 13.99 -5.65 11.70
C THR A 254 14.49 -6.56 10.58
N LEU A 255 15.43 -6.10 9.75
CA LEU A 255 15.89 -6.84 8.57
C LEU A 255 16.43 -8.23 8.92
N LYS A 256 17.16 -8.35 10.04
CA LYS A 256 17.66 -9.65 10.51
C LYS A 256 16.53 -10.57 10.97
N GLU A 257 15.55 -10.07 11.73
CA GLU A 257 14.40 -10.87 12.18
C GLU A 257 13.48 -11.29 11.04
N GLN A 258 13.59 -10.61 9.89
CA GLN A 258 12.85 -10.87 8.67
C GLN A 258 13.64 -11.69 7.64
N GLU A 259 14.80 -12.26 8.02
CA GLU A 259 15.65 -13.09 7.16
C GLU A 259 16.13 -12.35 5.88
N TYR A 260 16.33 -11.03 5.94
CA TYR A 260 16.95 -10.30 4.83
C TYR A 260 18.46 -10.56 4.77
N LEU A 261 18.99 -10.64 3.55
CA LEU A 261 20.42 -10.69 3.24
C LEU A 261 21.06 -9.30 3.40
N ALA A 262 21.03 -8.77 4.63
CA ALA A 262 21.63 -7.51 5.01
C ALA A 262 23.07 -7.72 5.49
N PHE A 263 24.03 -7.01 4.89
CA PHE A 263 25.48 -7.16 5.16
C PHE A 263 26.15 -5.89 5.67
N PHE A 264 25.36 -4.96 6.21
CA PHE A 264 25.84 -3.64 6.68
C PHE A 264 25.94 -3.58 8.21
#